data_AF-A0A2K0U8I9-F1
#
_entry.id   AF-A0A2K0U8I9-F1
#
_cell.length_a   1.000
_cell.length_b   1.000
_cell.length_c   1.000
_cell.angle_alpha   90.00
_cell.angle_beta   90.00
_cell.angle_gamma   90.00
#
_symmetry.space_group_name_H-M   'P 1'
#
loop_
_entity.id
_entity.type
_entity.pdbx_description
1 polymer ?
#
loop_
_entity_poly.entity_id
_entity_poly.type
_entity_poly.pdbx_seq_one_letter_code
_entity_poly.pdbx_strand_id
1 'polypeptide(L)'
;MDLKVGHTEGASYWRPDCFGPDLFEVLGDERPAHRWLIIGPERSGSTFHKDPNGTSAWNAVIQGSKYWIMFPPTAQVPGVYVSSDSSEVTSPLSIAEWLLTFHDEARHMPECVEGICNAGEILHVPSGWWHLVVNIEKGIALTQNFVPQSPSLNLVSEVLSFLRDKPDQVSGFSRDVEDPFGLFTARLKQDYPDVLEKALELADKKNGKKRKWDTAVGRDEEQAEGFSFGFGGDDDDEIP
;
A
#
# COMPACT_ATOMS: atom_id res chain seq x y z
N MET A 1 25.79 12.45 1.10
CA MET A 1 25.49 13.52 2.10
C MET A 1 25.21 12.82 3.40
N ASP A 2 25.98 13.08 4.44
CA ASP A 2 25.75 12.51 5.77
C ASP A 2 24.66 13.30 6.49
N LEU A 3 23.40 13.08 6.07
CA LEU A 3 22.24 13.67 6.72
C LEU A 3 21.93 12.92 8.01
N LYS A 4 22.09 13.59 9.15
CA LYS A 4 21.59 13.09 10.44
C LYS A 4 20.09 13.32 10.52
N VAL A 5 19.31 12.27 10.74
CA VAL A 5 17.85 12.33 10.80
C VAL A 5 17.37 11.71 12.11
N GLY A 6 16.42 12.37 12.78
CA GLY A 6 15.85 11.94 14.06
C GLY A 6 15.95 13.00 15.15
N HIS A 7 15.54 12.65 16.36
CA HIS A 7 15.50 13.55 17.52
C HIS A 7 16.86 13.68 18.24
N THR A 8 17.93 13.89 17.48
CA THR A 8 19.30 14.00 18.02
C THR A 8 19.89 15.38 17.76
N GLU A 9 20.80 15.82 18.63
CA GLU A 9 21.48 17.10 18.45
C GLU A 9 22.24 17.15 17.11
N GLY A 10 22.02 18.23 16.35
CA GLY A 10 22.59 18.39 15.01
C GLY A 10 21.90 17.59 13.90
N ALA A 11 20.73 16.99 14.17
CA ALA A 11 19.89 16.42 13.12
C ALA A 11 19.35 17.50 12.17
N SER A 12 19.27 17.16 10.88
CA SER A 12 18.75 18.05 9.84
C SER A 12 17.22 18.14 9.86
N TYR A 13 16.54 17.04 10.21
CA TYR A 13 15.10 16.97 10.44
C TYR A 13 14.73 15.70 11.21
N TRP A 14 13.47 15.57 11.60
CA TRP A 14 12.87 14.35 12.13
C TRP A 14 11.49 14.11 11.49
N ARG A 15 11.01 12.86 11.52
CA ARG A 15 9.65 12.50 11.09
C ARG A 15 8.63 13.16 12.03
N PRO A 16 7.47 13.64 11.55
CA PRO A 16 6.41 14.15 12.42
C PRO A 16 5.90 13.08 13.40
N ASP A 17 5.88 13.41 14.69
CA ASP A 17 5.60 12.44 15.76
C ASP A 17 4.20 11.82 15.70
N CYS A 18 3.23 12.54 15.11
CA CYS A 18 1.85 12.07 14.96
C CYS A 18 1.71 10.83 14.07
N PHE A 19 2.72 10.50 13.26
CA PHE A 19 2.72 9.31 12.41
C PHE A 19 3.20 8.04 13.10
N GLY A 20 3.67 8.14 14.35
CA GLY A 20 4.12 6.99 15.13
C GLY A 20 5.39 6.34 14.58
N PRO A 21 5.64 5.05 14.90
CA PRO A 21 6.80 4.31 14.39
C PRO A 21 6.63 3.94 12.91
N ASP A 22 7.75 3.92 12.19
CA ASP A 22 7.86 3.38 10.83
C ASP A 22 8.36 1.94 10.92
N LEU A 23 7.49 0.96 10.67
CA LEU A 23 7.86 -0.45 10.82
C LEU A 23 8.91 -0.91 9.80
N PHE A 24 9.16 -0.18 8.70
CA PHE A 24 10.29 -0.48 7.81
C PHE A 24 11.65 -0.06 8.38
N GLU A 25 11.72 0.61 9.53
CA GLU A 25 13.00 0.89 10.20
C GLU A 25 13.72 -0.39 10.65
N VAL A 26 13.00 -1.50 10.91
CA VAL A 26 13.59 -2.80 11.28
C VAL A 26 14.50 -3.41 10.19
N LEU A 27 14.37 -2.93 8.95
CA LEU A 27 15.18 -3.36 7.81
C LEU A 27 16.57 -2.70 7.79
N GLY A 28 16.81 -1.66 8.60
CA GLY A 28 18.09 -0.95 8.63
C GLY A 28 18.51 -0.46 7.24
N ASP A 29 19.74 -0.76 6.83
CA ASP A 29 20.30 -0.34 5.54
C ASP A 29 19.75 -1.13 4.33
N GLU A 30 19.08 -2.26 4.57
CA GLU A 30 18.46 -3.08 3.52
C GLU A 30 17.04 -2.59 3.16
N ARG A 31 16.58 -1.52 3.81
CA ARG A 31 15.26 -0.93 3.54
C ARG A 31 15.18 -0.32 2.13
N PRO A 32 13.99 -0.28 1.53
CA PRO A 32 13.83 0.36 0.24
C PRO A 32 14.08 1.88 0.33
N ALA A 33 14.44 2.49 -0.80
CA ALA A 33 14.46 3.95 -0.94
C ALA A 33 13.13 4.53 -0.46
N HIS A 34 13.20 5.49 0.46
CA HIS A 34 12.03 5.92 1.23
C HIS A 34 12.04 7.42 1.57
N ARG A 35 13.08 8.18 1.22
CA ARG A 35 13.21 9.61 1.56
C ARG A 35 13.70 10.36 0.35
N TRP A 36 13.05 11.48 0.02
CA TRP A 36 13.41 12.30 -1.12
C TRP A 36 13.33 13.79 -0.78
N LEU A 37 14.35 14.52 -1.21
CA LEU A 37 14.31 15.97 -1.34
C LEU A 37 13.76 16.31 -2.71
N ILE A 38 12.64 17.02 -2.75
CA ILE A 38 11.98 17.43 -3.99
C ILE A 38 12.21 18.92 -4.19
N ILE A 39 12.87 19.28 -5.29
CA ILE A 39 13.07 20.67 -5.71
C ILE A 39 12.52 20.79 -7.12
N GLY A 40 11.58 21.72 -7.33
CA GLY A 40 10.93 21.87 -8.62
C GLY A 40 10.46 23.29 -8.92
N PRO A 41 10.44 23.71 -10.20
CA PRO A 41 9.84 24.97 -10.61
C PRO A 41 8.31 24.91 -10.54
N GLU A 42 7.67 26.07 -10.63
CA GLU A 42 6.22 26.19 -10.85
C GLU A 42 5.75 25.33 -12.04
N ARG A 43 4.55 24.75 -11.93
CA ARG A 43 3.89 23.82 -12.88
C ARG A 43 4.53 22.44 -13.03
N SER A 44 5.66 22.16 -12.37
CA SER A 44 6.20 20.79 -12.29
C SER A 44 5.45 19.97 -11.23
N GLY A 45 5.59 18.65 -11.24
CA GLY A 45 4.91 17.79 -10.28
C GLY A 45 4.98 16.31 -10.64
N SER A 46 4.00 15.53 -10.19
CA SER A 46 3.86 14.10 -10.49
C SER A 46 2.44 13.80 -10.96
N THR A 47 2.31 12.94 -11.98
CA THR A 47 1.03 12.40 -12.44
C THR A 47 0.40 11.47 -11.37
N PHE A 48 -0.81 10.97 -11.63
CA PHE A 48 -1.46 10.03 -10.73
C PHE A 48 -0.63 8.77 -10.52
N HIS A 49 -0.39 8.45 -9.26
CA HIS A 49 0.25 7.22 -8.83
C HIS A 49 -0.23 6.80 -7.43
N LYS A 50 0.15 5.59 -7.04
CA LYS A 50 0.12 5.11 -5.66
C LYS A 50 1.55 4.92 -5.19
N ASP A 51 1.79 5.17 -3.90
CA ASP A 51 3.11 4.90 -3.32
C ASP A 51 3.46 3.40 -3.39
N PRO A 52 4.74 3.06 -3.59
CA PRO A 52 5.17 1.68 -3.75
C PRO A 52 5.01 0.87 -2.46
N ASN A 53 4.99 -0.45 -2.63
CA ASN A 53 5.03 -1.44 -1.54
C ASN A 53 3.89 -1.33 -0.52
N GLY A 54 2.79 -0.64 -0.86
CA GLY A 54 1.68 -0.41 0.08
C GLY A 54 2.02 0.53 1.23
N THR A 55 3.05 1.37 1.09
CA THR A 55 3.45 2.33 2.13
C THR A 55 2.48 3.52 2.18
N SER A 56 2.47 4.22 3.33
CA SER A 56 1.93 5.59 3.41
C SER A 56 3.06 6.59 3.23
N ALA A 57 2.76 7.87 3.03
CA ALA A 57 3.76 8.92 2.95
C ALA A 57 3.36 10.17 3.74
N TRP A 58 4.37 10.96 4.10
CA TRP A 58 4.17 12.36 4.45
C TRP A 58 5.02 13.25 3.55
N ASN A 59 4.51 14.43 3.20
CA ASN A 59 5.17 15.43 2.38
C ASN A 59 5.16 16.78 3.11
N ALA A 60 6.33 17.23 3.57
CA ALA A 60 6.52 18.51 4.23
C ALA A 60 6.96 19.57 3.21
N VAL A 61 6.12 20.59 3.01
CA VAL A 61 6.44 21.71 2.11
C VAL A 61 7.31 22.70 2.88
N ILE A 62 8.58 22.82 2.49
CA ILE A 62 9.54 23.72 3.14
C ILE A 62 9.46 25.11 2.53
N GLN A 63 9.34 25.18 1.20
CA GLN A 63 9.20 26.43 0.44
C GLN A 63 8.22 26.24 -0.72
N GLY A 64 7.45 27.29 -1.02
CA GLY A 64 6.45 27.30 -2.09
C GLY A 64 5.12 26.70 -1.65
N SER A 65 4.34 26.22 -2.62
CA SER A 65 3.06 25.57 -2.37
C SER A 65 2.77 24.49 -3.42
N LYS A 66 2.01 23.48 -3.01
CA LYS A 66 1.64 22.33 -3.83
C LYS A 66 0.13 22.16 -3.85
N TYR A 67 -0.44 22.07 -5.04
CA TYR A 67 -1.80 21.59 -5.23
C TYR A 67 -1.79 20.06 -5.26
N TRP A 68 -2.74 19.47 -4.54
CA TRP A 68 -2.96 18.04 -4.44
C TRP A 68 -4.38 17.71 -4.84
N ILE A 69 -4.53 16.60 -5.56
CA ILE A 69 -5.82 15.96 -5.81
C ILE A 69 -5.64 14.47 -5.61
N MET A 70 -6.52 13.89 -4.80
CA MET A 70 -6.35 12.55 -4.22
C MET A 70 -7.68 11.79 -4.24
N PHE A 71 -7.57 10.48 -4.41
CA PHE A 71 -8.71 9.56 -4.41
C PHE A 71 -8.39 8.30 -3.60
N PRO A 72 -9.39 7.73 -2.90
CA PRO A 72 -9.20 6.49 -2.15
C PRO A 72 -8.87 5.31 -3.10
N PRO A 73 -8.28 4.21 -2.59
CA PRO A 73 -7.80 3.11 -3.41
C PRO A 73 -8.87 2.45 -4.30
N THR A 74 -10.15 2.54 -3.91
CA THR A 74 -11.32 1.95 -4.57
C THR A 74 -11.95 2.85 -5.63
N ALA A 75 -11.55 4.13 -5.71
CA ALA A 75 -12.12 5.06 -6.68
C ALA A 75 -11.56 4.81 -8.09
N GLN A 76 -12.40 5.07 -9.09
CA GLN A 76 -12.00 5.08 -10.50
C GLN A 76 -11.65 6.52 -10.88
N VAL A 77 -10.36 6.85 -10.87
CA VAL A 77 -9.90 8.21 -11.22
C VAL A 77 -10.12 8.43 -12.72
N PRO A 78 -10.79 9.52 -13.14
CA PRO A 78 -11.04 9.81 -14.54
C PRO A 78 -9.74 9.82 -15.36
N GLY A 79 -9.76 9.13 -16.51
CA GLY A 79 -8.60 8.97 -17.38
C GLY A 79 -7.52 8.00 -16.88
N VAL A 80 -7.62 7.45 -15.67
CA VAL A 80 -6.68 6.46 -15.13
C VAL A 80 -7.34 5.08 -15.15
N TYR A 81 -6.78 4.17 -15.94
CA TYR A 81 -7.26 2.82 -16.10
C TYR A 81 -6.22 1.84 -15.57
N VAL A 82 -6.67 0.86 -14.80
CA VAL A 82 -5.81 -0.13 -14.14
C VAL A 82 -6.22 -1.50 -14.65
N SER A 83 -5.26 -2.33 -15.04
CA SER A 83 -5.51 -3.73 -15.40
C SER A 83 -6.11 -4.50 -14.22
N SER A 84 -6.78 -5.62 -14.49
CA SER A 84 -7.46 -6.42 -13.47
C SER A 84 -6.53 -6.98 -12.40
N ASP A 85 -5.27 -7.26 -12.75
CA ASP A 85 -4.18 -7.68 -11.85
C ASP A 85 -3.40 -6.49 -11.24
N SER A 86 -3.73 -5.27 -11.66
CA SER A 86 -3.05 -4.02 -11.31
C SER A 86 -1.58 -3.96 -11.70
N SER A 87 -1.14 -4.75 -12.67
CA SER A 87 0.23 -4.71 -13.21
C SER A 87 0.45 -3.54 -14.19
N GLU A 88 -0.61 -3.08 -14.85
CA GLU A 88 -0.55 -1.99 -15.82
C GLU A 88 -1.48 -0.83 -15.42
N VAL A 89 -0.96 0.39 -15.56
CA VAL A 89 -1.71 1.63 -15.35
C VAL A 89 -1.61 2.48 -16.60
N THR A 90 -2.73 2.67 -17.28
CA THR A 90 -2.87 3.59 -18.42
C THR A 90 -3.40 4.91 -17.90
N SER A 91 -2.64 5.98 -18.07
CA SER A 91 -3.02 7.34 -17.65
C SER A 91 -2.52 8.37 -18.66
N PRO A 92 -3.03 9.63 -18.63
CA PRO A 92 -2.52 10.69 -19.49
C PRO A 92 -1.01 10.87 -19.32
N LEU A 93 -0.33 11.22 -20.41
CA LEU A 93 1.12 11.30 -20.47
C LEU A 93 1.68 12.42 -19.61
N SER A 94 0.88 13.45 -19.36
CA SER A 94 1.31 14.62 -18.60
C SER A 94 0.25 15.13 -17.63
N ILE A 95 0.72 15.82 -16.59
CA ILE A 95 -0.12 16.56 -15.64
C ILE A 95 -1.04 17.53 -16.36
N ALA A 96 -0.52 18.27 -17.36
CA ALA A 96 -1.29 19.25 -18.11
C ALA A 96 -2.43 18.62 -18.91
N GLU A 97 -2.16 17.49 -19.59
CA GLU A 97 -3.19 16.74 -20.32
C GLU A 97 -4.31 16.29 -19.38
N TRP A 98 -3.95 15.71 -18.23
CA TRP A 98 -4.95 15.28 -17.25
C TRP A 98 -5.75 16.47 -16.71
N LEU A 99 -5.09 17.57 -16.36
CA LEU A 99 -5.74 18.76 -15.81
C LEU A 99 -6.71 19.41 -16.81
N LEU A 100 -6.36 19.46 -18.09
CA LEU A 100 -7.20 20.07 -19.12
C LEU A 100 -8.38 19.19 -19.52
N THR A 101 -8.26 17.87 -19.38
CA THR A 101 -9.24 16.92 -19.92
C THR A 101 -10.20 16.39 -18.84
N PHE A 102 -9.69 16.12 -17.64
CA PHE A 102 -10.40 15.33 -16.63
C PHE A 102 -10.61 16.06 -15.29
N HIS A 103 -9.90 17.16 -15.03
CA HIS A 103 -9.92 17.83 -13.73
C HIS A 103 -11.32 18.28 -13.31
N ASP A 104 -12.06 18.93 -14.22
CA ASP A 104 -13.39 19.44 -13.90
C ASP A 104 -14.33 18.31 -13.50
N GLU A 105 -14.40 17.23 -14.28
CA GLU A 105 -15.18 16.03 -13.95
C GLU A 105 -14.74 15.43 -12.61
N ALA A 106 -13.43 15.25 -12.42
CA ALA A 106 -12.86 14.61 -11.24
C ALA A 106 -13.23 15.34 -9.94
N ARG A 107 -13.27 16.68 -9.95
CA ARG A 107 -13.65 17.51 -8.79
C ARG A 107 -15.10 17.37 -8.36
N HIS A 108 -15.98 16.95 -9.27
CA HIS A 108 -17.38 16.71 -8.97
C HIS A 108 -17.63 15.31 -8.38
N MET A 109 -16.62 14.44 -8.35
CA MET A 109 -16.74 13.12 -7.74
C MET A 109 -16.78 13.20 -6.21
N PRO A 110 -17.67 12.44 -5.53
CA PRO A 110 -17.77 12.47 -4.07
C PRO A 110 -16.50 11.95 -3.37
N GLU A 111 -15.69 11.12 -4.03
CA GLU A 111 -14.43 10.58 -3.50
C GLU A 111 -13.23 11.52 -3.69
N CYS A 112 -13.39 12.62 -4.43
CA CYS A 112 -12.31 13.56 -4.71
C CYS A 112 -11.96 14.37 -3.46
N VAL A 113 -10.68 14.32 -3.08
CA VAL A 113 -10.12 15.17 -2.04
C VAL A 113 -9.03 16.04 -2.66
N GLU A 114 -9.22 17.35 -2.69
CA GLU A 114 -8.23 18.29 -3.23
C GLU A 114 -7.91 19.41 -2.24
N GLY A 115 -6.73 20.01 -2.40
CA GLY A 115 -6.32 21.14 -1.58
C GLY A 115 -4.95 21.68 -1.95
N ILE A 116 -4.60 22.81 -1.34
CA ILE A 116 -3.27 23.41 -1.43
C ILE A 116 -2.55 23.20 -0.11
N CYS A 117 -1.36 22.60 -0.18
CA CYS A 117 -0.42 22.48 0.93
C CYS A 117 0.66 23.55 0.77
N ASN A 118 0.72 24.47 1.74
CA ASN A 118 1.58 25.64 1.76
C ASN A 118 2.88 25.38 2.54
N ALA A 119 3.86 26.26 2.39
CA ALA A 119 5.08 26.23 3.17
C ALA A 119 4.80 26.16 4.69
N GLY A 120 5.46 25.24 5.38
CA GLY A 120 5.25 24.94 6.80
C GLY A 120 4.19 23.87 7.07
N GLU A 121 3.40 23.48 6.06
CA GLU A 121 2.38 22.43 6.18
C GLU A 121 2.93 21.05 5.78
N ILE A 122 2.29 20.01 6.32
CA ILE A 122 2.62 18.61 6.04
C ILE A 122 1.36 17.92 5.56
N LEU A 123 1.42 17.32 4.38
CA LEU A 123 0.37 16.46 3.86
C LEU A 123 0.66 15.00 4.20
N HIS A 124 -0.35 14.28 4.65
CA HIS A 124 -0.31 12.82 4.79
C HIS A 124 -1.01 12.15 3.60
N VAL A 125 -0.33 11.18 2.98
CA VAL A 125 -0.86 10.32 1.92
C VAL A 125 -1.10 8.93 2.51
N PRO A 126 -2.36 8.52 2.72
CA PRO A 126 -2.64 7.18 3.25
C PRO A 126 -2.30 6.11 2.21
N SER A 127 -1.94 4.91 2.70
CA SER A 127 -1.59 3.78 1.84
C SER A 127 -2.64 3.51 0.75
N GLY A 128 -2.15 3.31 -0.47
CA GLY A 128 -2.95 2.93 -1.63
C GLY A 128 -3.78 4.05 -2.25
N TRP A 129 -3.72 5.29 -1.74
CA TRP A 129 -4.43 6.42 -2.31
C TRP A 129 -3.79 6.86 -3.63
N TRP A 130 -4.63 7.07 -4.64
CA TRP A 130 -4.23 7.74 -5.87
C TRP A 130 -3.98 9.21 -5.58
N HIS A 131 -2.88 9.75 -6.08
CA HIS A 131 -2.60 11.18 -5.91
C HIS A 131 -1.82 11.77 -7.08
N LEU A 132 -2.18 13.00 -7.44
CA LEU A 132 -1.49 13.87 -8.39
C LEU A 132 -1.10 15.16 -7.68
N VAL A 133 0.09 15.67 -7.99
CA VAL A 133 0.68 16.84 -7.31
C VAL A 133 1.19 17.83 -8.33
N VAL A 134 0.93 19.12 -8.09
CA VAL A 134 1.44 20.22 -8.91
C VAL A 134 2.06 21.29 -8.03
N ASN A 135 3.29 21.68 -8.33
CA ASN A 135 3.93 22.83 -7.72
C ASN A 135 3.25 24.11 -8.25
N ILE A 136 2.53 24.82 -7.38
CA ILE A 136 1.91 26.10 -7.71
C ILE A 136 2.94 27.23 -7.69
N GLU A 137 4.02 27.03 -6.93
CA GLU A 137 5.19 27.90 -6.91
C GLU A 137 6.45 27.07 -7.01
N LYS A 138 7.58 27.69 -7.39
CA LYS A 138 8.88 27.04 -7.21
C LYS A 138 9.08 26.68 -5.74
N GLY A 139 9.48 25.46 -5.46
CA GLY A 139 9.42 24.95 -4.11
C GLY A 139 10.44 23.88 -3.77
N ILE A 140 10.60 23.71 -2.47
CA ILE A 140 11.40 22.67 -1.84
C ILE A 140 10.48 21.92 -0.90
N ALA A 141 10.46 20.60 -1.00
CA ALA A 141 9.72 19.74 -0.09
C ALA A 141 10.54 18.51 0.28
N LEU A 142 10.23 17.95 1.43
CA LEU A 142 10.80 16.70 1.91
C LEU A 142 9.66 15.68 2.03
N THR A 143 9.86 14.50 1.47
CA THR A 143 8.85 13.44 1.52
C THR A 143 9.47 12.13 1.98
N GLN A 144 8.71 11.37 2.74
CA GLN A 144 9.13 10.04 3.18
C GLN A 144 7.98 9.04 3.18
N ASN A 145 8.23 7.87 2.62
CA ASN A 145 7.38 6.71 2.78
C ASN A 145 7.66 5.99 4.10
N PHE A 146 6.61 5.43 4.70
CA PHE A 146 6.70 4.69 5.95
C PHE A 146 5.59 3.64 6.05
N VAL A 147 5.80 2.64 6.92
CA VAL A 147 4.79 1.65 7.28
C VAL A 147 4.24 1.98 8.66
N PRO A 148 3.04 2.60 8.77
CA PRO A 148 2.45 2.95 10.06
C PRO A 148 2.06 1.70 10.84
N GLN A 149 2.38 1.69 12.14
CA GLN A 149 1.77 0.77 13.10
C GLN A 149 0.36 1.24 13.49
N SER A 150 -0.60 1.12 12.58
CA SER A 150 -1.99 1.51 12.87
C SER A 150 -2.62 0.59 13.94
N PRO A 151 -3.54 1.08 14.78
CA PRO A 151 -4.17 0.24 15.81
C PRO A 151 -4.85 -1.02 15.28
N SER A 152 -5.36 -0.98 14.04
CA SER A 152 -5.99 -2.13 13.38
C SER A 152 -5.00 -3.07 12.67
N LEU A 153 -3.73 -2.67 12.53
CA LEU A 153 -2.69 -3.38 11.78
C LEU A 153 -3.01 -3.66 10.29
N ASN A 154 -4.11 -3.10 9.77
CA ASN A 154 -4.54 -3.30 8.38
C ASN A 154 -3.49 -2.85 7.37
N LEU A 155 -2.78 -1.75 7.66
CA LEU A 155 -1.79 -1.17 6.75
C LEU A 155 -0.54 -2.06 6.68
N VAL A 156 -0.09 -2.60 7.81
CA VAL A 156 1.02 -3.57 7.86
C VAL A 156 0.63 -4.86 7.14
N SER A 157 -0.60 -5.32 7.35
CA SER A 157 -1.16 -6.49 6.67
C SER A 157 -1.18 -6.31 5.13
N GLU A 158 -1.53 -5.11 4.65
CA GLU A 158 -1.52 -4.78 3.22
C GLU A 158 -0.11 -4.76 2.64
N VAL A 159 0.87 -4.20 3.35
CA VAL A 159 2.29 -4.25 2.96
C VAL A 159 2.76 -5.71 2.88
N LEU A 160 2.47 -6.53 3.90
CA LEU A 160 2.85 -7.95 3.91
C LEU A 160 2.24 -8.72 2.73
N SER A 161 0.94 -8.51 2.46
CA SER A 161 0.29 -9.12 1.29
C SER A 161 0.92 -8.63 -0.02
N PHE A 162 1.23 -7.34 -0.15
CA PHE A 162 1.84 -6.80 -1.37
C PHE A 162 3.22 -7.43 -1.62
N LEU A 163 4.10 -7.43 -0.61
CA LEU A 163 5.44 -8.00 -0.73
C LEU A 163 5.40 -9.51 -1.05
N ARG A 164 4.43 -10.25 -0.50
CA ARG A 164 4.28 -11.69 -0.70
C ARG A 164 3.65 -12.04 -2.05
N ASP A 165 2.55 -11.38 -2.39
CA ASP A 165 1.65 -11.80 -3.45
C ASP A 165 1.90 -11.02 -4.77
N LYS A 166 2.69 -9.94 -4.75
CA LYS A 166 3.10 -9.13 -5.93
C LYS A 166 4.61 -8.84 -5.97
N PRO A 167 5.48 -9.85 -5.88
CA PRO A 167 6.94 -9.65 -5.79
C PRO A 167 7.52 -8.93 -7.00
N ASP A 168 6.93 -9.08 -8.19
CA ASP A 168 7.32 -8.41 -9.43
C ASP A 168 7.03 -6.89 -9.43
N GLN A 169 6.14 -6.43 -8.55
CA GLN A 169 5.77 -5.02 -8.40
C GLN A 169 6.48 -4.34 -7.22
N VAL A 170 7.28 -5.09 -6.45
CA VAL A 170 8.08 -4.54 -5.36
C VAL A 170 9.22 -3.70 -5.92
N SER A 171 9.42 -2.51 -5.35
CA SER A 171 10.42 -1.57 -5.85
C SER A 171 11.17 -0.86 -4.73
N GLY A 172 12.30 -0.23 -5.08
CA GLY A 172 13.12 0.58 -4.18
C GLY A 172 14.12 -0.19 -3.32
N PHE A 173 14.02 -1.52 -3.22
CA PHE A 173 15.02 -2.36 -2.54
C PHE A 173 16.34 -2.43 -3.34
N SER A 174 17.46 -2.70 -2.65
CA SER A 174 18.72 -3.03 -3.30
C SER A 174 18.57 -4.30 -4.14
N ARG A 175 19.38 -4.44 -5.20
CA ARG A 175 19.41 -5.64 -6.04
C ARG A 175 19.86 -6.89 -5.30
N ASP A 176 20.54 -6.72 -4.16
CA ASP A 176 21.00 -7.83 -3.31
C ASP A 176 19.89 -8.41 -2.43
N VAL A 177 18.73 -7.74 -2.34
CA VAL A 177 17.58 -8.23 -1.59
C VAL A 177 16.67 -9.05 -2.51
N GLU A 178 16.87 -10.37 -2.52
CA GLU A 178 16.11 -11.30 -3.36
C GLU A 178 14.70 -11.58 -2.85
N ASP A 179 14.50 -11.60 -1.53
CA ASP A 179 13.21 -11.86 -0.89
C ASP A 179 12.84 -10.75 0.12
N PRO A 180 12.26 -9.63 -0.38
CA PRO A 180 11.80 -8.54 0.49
C PRO A 180 10.77 -8.98 1.54
N PHE A 181 9.91 -9.95 1.24
CA PHE A 181 8.90 -10.44 2.17
C PHE A 181 9.54 -11.25 3.30
N GLY A 182 10.39 -12.23 2.98
CA GLY A 182 11.12 -13.03 3.96
C GLY A 182 12.02 -12.17 4.83
N LEU A 183 12.73 -11.21 4.24
CA LEU A 183 13.56 -10.26 4.99
C LEU A 183 12.72 -9.44 5.98
N PHE A 184 11.63 -8.82 5.51
CA PHE A 184 10.81 -7.98 6.36
C PHE A 184 10.14 -8.76 7.49
N THR A 185 9.58 -9.94 7.20
CA THR A 185 8.97 -10.79 8.23
C THR A 185 9.98 -11.29 9.26
N ALA A 186 11.19 -11.65 8.84
CA ALA A 186 12.24 -12.08 9.77
C ALA A 186 12.65 -10.97 10.74
N ARG A 187 12.85 -9.73 10.25
CA ARG A 187 13.20 -8.57 11.09
C ARG A 187 12.04 -8.13 11.97
N LEU A 188 10.83 -8.05 11.40
CA LEU A 188 9.64 -7.66 12.15
C LEU A 188 9.32 -8.67 13.27
N LYS A 189 9.62 -9.97 13.09
CA LYS A 189 9.46 -10.99 14.13
C LYS A 189 10.37 -10.77 15.33
N GLN A 190 11.57 -10.21 15.13
CA GLN A 190 12.54 -9.98 16.21
C GLN A 190 12.07 -8.84 17.13
N ASP A 191 11.57 -7.76 16.53
CA ASP A 191 11.24 -6.54 17.27
C ASP A 191 9.75 -6.41 17.63
N TYR A 192 8.87 -6.97 16.80
CA TYR A 192 7.41 -6.84 16.91
C TYR A 192 6.67 -8.17 16.60
N PRO A 193 6.93 -9.27 17.35
CA PRO A 193 6.35 -10.59 17.06
C PRO A 193 4.81 -10.59 17.05
N ASP A 194 4.18 -9.92 18.03
CA ASP A 194 2.71 -9.85 18.12
C ASP A 194 2.06 -9.07 16.97
N VAL A 195 2.78 -8.05 16.46
CA VAL A 195 2.32 -7.25 15.31
C VAL A 195 2.36 -8.10 14.05
N LEU A 196 3.48 -8.80 13.82
CA LEU A 196 3.65 -9.68 12.67
C LEU A 196 2.58 -10.77 12.64
N GLU A 197 2.38 -11.48 13.76
CA GLU A 197 1.41 -12.57 13.85
C GLU A 197 0.01 -12.07 13.46
N LYS A 198 -0.48 -11.03 14.12
CA LYS A 198 -1.81 -10.46 13.85
C LYS A 198 -1.95 -9.93 12.42
N ALA A 199 -0.92 -9.27 11.89
CA ALA A 199 -0.95 -8.71 10.53
C ALA A 199 -0.97 -9.81 9.45
N LEU A 200 -0.25 -10.92 9.66
CA LEU A 200 -0.31 -12.10 8.78
C LEU A 200 -1.68 -12.77 8.84
N GLU A 201 -2.26 -12.91 10.04
CA GLU A 201 -3.62 -13.45 10.17
C GLU A 201 -4.67 -12.61 9.42
N LEU A 202 -4.56 -11.29 9.49
CA LEU A 202 -5.41 -10.37 8.74
C LEU A 202 -5.22 -10.51 7.23
N ALA A 203 -3.97 -10.68 6.78
CA ALA A 203 -3.62 -10.86 5.37
C ALA A 203 -4.25 -12.14 4.81
N ASP A 204 -4.18 -13.24 5.57
CA ASP A 204 -4.71 -14.53 5.16
C ASP A 204 -6.24 -14.59 5.22
N LYS A 205 -6.87 -13.86 6.14
CA LYS A 205 -8.33 -13.68 6.18
C LYS A 205 -8.83 -12.94 4.94
N LYS A 206 -8.19 -11.83 4.55
CA LYS A 206 -8.56 -11.05 3.35
C LYS A 206 -8.43 -11.87 2.07
N ASN A 207 -7.40 -12.71 1.96
CA ASN A 207 -7.17 -13.55 0.79
C ASN A 207 -8.01 -14.85 0.78
N GLY A 208 -8.90 -15.07 1.76
CA GLY A 208 -9.71 -16.28 1.85
C GLY A 208 -8.90 -17.56 2.12
N LYS A 209 -7.60 -17.46 2.44
CA LYS A 209 -6.70 -18.61 2.64
C LYS A 209 -7.04 -19.37 3.92
N LYS A 210 -7.41 -18.70 5.02
CA LYS A 210 -7.86 -19.39 6.26
C LYS A 210 -9.11 -20.26 6.05
N ARG A 211 -10.11 -19.77 5.31
CA ARG A 211 -11.32 -20.55 4.97
C ARG A 211 -11.00 -21.78 4.12
N LYS A 212 -10.10 -21.67 3.13
CA LYS A 212 -9.72 -22.81 2.28
C LYS A 212 -8.97 -23.91 3.05
N TRP A 213 -8.10 -23.55 4.01
CA TRP A 213 -7.43 -24.55 4.86
C TRP A 213 -8.42 -25.22 5.80
N ASP A 214 -9.24 -24.48 6.54
CA ASP A 214 -10.24 -25.07 7.47
C ASP A 214 -11.30 -25.93 6.75
N THR A 215 -11.61 -25.65 5.48
CA THR A 215 -12.48 -26.51 4.65
C THR A 215 -11.74 -27.74 4.10
N ALA A 216 -10.41 -27.66 3.91
CA ALA A 216 -9.59 -28.78 3.43
C ALA A 216 -9.18 -29.75 4.55
N VAL A 217 -8.96 -29.26 5.77
CA VAL A 217 -8.80 -30.07 6.99
C VAL A 217 -10.15 -30.14 7.68
N GLY A 218 -11.04 -31.00 7.17
CA GLY A 218 -12.40 -31.17 7.67
C GLY A 218 -12.46 -31.26 9.20
N ARG A 219 -12.85 -30.15 9.83
CA ARG A 219 -13.36 -30.13 11.20
C ARG A 219 -14.88 -30.27 11.12
N ASP A 220 -15.32 -31.47 10.77
CA ASP A 220 -16.64 -31.95 11.15
C ASP A 220 -16.54 -32.49 12.58
N GLU A 221 -16.60 -31.58 13.56
CA GLU A 221 -17.15 -31.94 14.86
C GLU A 221 -18.66 -31.71 14.78
N GLU A 222 -19.42 -32.73 14.38
CA GLU A 222 -20.70 -33.09 15.00
C GLU A 222 -21.34 -34.35 14.38
N GLN A 223 -21.52 -35.35 15.25
CA GLN A 223 -22.55 -36.39 15.26
C GLN A 223 -22.56 -37.45 14.14
N ALA A 224 -22.00 -38.60 14.52
CA ALA A 224 -22.33 -39.89 13.96
C ALA A 224 -23.80 -40.25 14.25
N GLU A 225 -24.67 -40.18 13.24
CA GLU A 225 -25.87 -41.01 13.16
C GLU A 225 -26.09 -41.54 11.73
N GLY A 226 -26.07 -42.88 11.66
CA GLY A 226 -26.43 -43.81 10.60
C GLY A 226 -26.89 -43.32 9.22
N PHE A 227 -26.16 -43.74 8.19
CA PHE A 227 -26.76 -44.18 6.92
C PHE A 227 -26.11 -45.49 6.45
N SER A 228 -26.91 -46.55 6.40
CA SER A 228 -26.57 -47.87 5.86
C SER A 228 -26.94 -47.90 4.38
N PHE A 229 -25.98 -48.23 3.51
CA PHE A 229 -26.26 -48.60 2.12
C PHE A 229 -25.96 -50.09 1.95
N GLY A 230 -27.03 -50.89 1.82
CA GLY A 230 -26.97 -52.30 1.48
C GLY A 230 -26.74 -52.47 -0.03
N PHE A 231 -25.74 -53.28 -0.39
CA PHE A 231 -25.55 -53.76 -1.75
C PHE A 231 -26.52 -54.93 -2.00
N GLY A 232 -27.60 -54.67 -2.74
CA GLY A 232 -28.45 -55.69 -3.34
C GLY A 232 -27.95 -56.02 -4.75
N GLY A 233 -27.81 -57.31 -5.04
CA GLY A 233 -27.08 -57.85 -6.18
C GLY A 233 -27.83 -57.90 -7.52
N ASP A 234 -27.05 -58.39 -8.50
CA ASP A 234 -27.38 -58.72 -9.89
C ASP A 234 -28.74 -59.39 -10.09
N ASP A 235 -29.48 -59.01 -11.14
CA ASP A 235 -29.45 -59.70 -12.44
C ASP A 235 -30.53 -59.14 -13.39
N ASP A 236 -30.17 -59.09 -14.67
CA ASP A 236 -30.95 -59.28 -15.90
C ASP A 236 -32.50 -59.17 -15.87
N ASP A 237 -33.05 -58.26 -16.69
CA ASP A 237 -33.66 -58.63 -17.99
C ASP A 237 -34.49 -57.48 -18.58
N GLU A 238 -34.41 -57.38 -19.89
CA GLU A 238 -34.99 -56.35 -20.74
C GLU A 238 -36.45 -56.69 -21.16
N ILE A 239 -37.26 -55.62 -21.35
CA ILE A 239 -38.46 -55.44 -22.20
C ILE A 239 -39.81 -56.11 -21.84
N PRO A 240 -40.99 -55.60 -22.32
CA PRO A 240 -41.28 -54.73 -23.48
C PRO A 240 -41.50 -53.23 -23.20
#